data_AF-F2PKD8-F1
#
_entry.id   AF-F2PKD8-F1
#
_cell.length_a   1.000
_cell.length_b   1.000
_cell.length_c   1.000
_cell.angle_alpha   90.00
_cell.angle_beta   90.00
_cell.angle_gamma   90.00
#
_symmetry.space_group_name_H-M   'P 1'
#
loop_
_entity.id
_entity.type
_entity.pdbx_description
1 polymer ?
#
loop_
_entity_poly.entity_id
_entity_poly.type
_entity_poly.pdbx_seq_one_letter_code
_entity_poly.pdbx_strand_id
1 'polypeptide(L)'
;MPQITNYRTIDIDSLDPESPANFPISSLLPSNLPPPTTSGAAANLGSQIRQLLRSGDTEGALRHVLDSAPLGGDDRAKEVHLASVMEVLQGIRQTEMTKVLEAVCNGEGGAERGDCLMKYLYKGMAVPTSSDASSKSVSPQSTGFSQIQGRNLGEGGGGQQMSVLLSWHEKLVEIVGVGSIVRVMTDRRTV
;
A
#
# COMPACT_ATOMS: atom_id res chain seq x y z
N MET A 1 -36.84 10.33 12.45
CA MET A 1 -36.72 8.92 12.03
C MET A 1 -36.56 8.89 10.53
N PRO A 2 -35.58 8.16 9.97
CA PRO A 2 -35.48 8.01 8.52
C PRO A 2 -36.79 7.42 7.99
N GLN A 3 -37.38 8.08 6.99
CA GLN A 3 -38.56 7.57 6.29
C GLN A 3 -38.13 6.32 5.51
N ILE A 4 -38.63 5.15 5.93
CA ILE A 4 -38.44 3.89 5.20
C ILE A 4 -39.35 3.96 3.98
N THR A 5 -38.84 4.53 2.88
CA THR A 5 -39.62 4.76 1.66
C THR A 5 -39.88 3.47 0.87
N ASN A 6 -39.13 2.38 1.13
CA ASN A 6 -39.32 1.08 0.46
C ASN A 6 -38.86 -0.08 1.36
N TYR A 7 -39.76 -1.03 1.65
CA TYR A 7 -39.47 -2.18 2.52
C TYR A 7 -38.60 -3.25 1.86
N ARG A 8 -38.45 -3.22 0.52
CA ARG A 8 -37.66 -4.22 -0.24
C ARG A 8 -36.17 -3.90 -0.30
N THR A 9 -35.77 -2.68 0.05
CA THR A 9 -34.37 -2.24 0.02
C THR A 9 -33.71 -2.29 1.39
N ILE A 10 -34.41 -2.84 2.40
CA ILE A 10 -33.85 -3.02 3.73
C ILE A 10 -32.88 -4.19 3.67
N ASP A 11 -31.64 -3.95 4.09
CA ASP A 11 -30.63 -4.99 4.28
C ASP A 11 -30.96 -5.80 5.54
N ILE A 12 -31.80 -6.82 5.37
CA ILE A 12 -32.22 -7.71 6.46
C ILE A 12 -31.05 -8.58 6.98
N ASP A 13 -30.04 -8.82 6.13
CA ASP A 13 -28.87 -9.63 6.49
C ASP A 13 -27.98 -8.91 7.50
N SER A 14 -28.05 -7.58 7.59
CA SER A 14 -27.38 -6.82 8.65
C SER A 14 -27.88 -7.15 10.07
N LEU A 15 -29.10 -7.70 10.20
CA LEU A 15 -29.70 -8.07 11.49
C LEU A 15 -29.42 -9.53 11.87
N ASP A 16 -28.86 -10.33 10.98
CA ASP A 16 -28.47 -11.70 11.29
C ASP A 16 -27.22 -11.69 12.20
N PRO A 17 -27.26 -12.31 13.40
CA PRO A 17 -26.07 -12.43 14.24
C PRO A 17 -24.89 -13.13 13.56
N GLU A 18 -25.15 -14.03 12.60
CA GLU A 18 -24.13 -14.72 11.81
C GLU A 18 -23.68 -13.93 10.56
N SER A 19 -24.21 -12.72 10.38
CA SER A 19 -23.82 -11.84 9.29
C SER A 19 -22.32 -11.54 9.34
N PRO A 20 -21.59 -11.63 8.22
CA PRO A 20 -20.18 -11.24 8.16
C PRO A 20 -19.98 -9.75 8.49
N ALA A 21 -21.01 -8.91 8.38
CA ALA A 21 -20.97 -7.50 8.79
C ALA A 21 -20.88 -7.33 10.32
N ASN A 22 -21.40 -8.31 11.08
CA ASN A 22 -21.43 -8.29 12.54
C ASN A 22 -20.21 -9.00 13.16
N PHE A 23 -19.33 -9.57 12.33
CA PHE A 23 -18.16 -10.29 12.77
C PHE A 23 -17.01 -9.32 13.13
N PRO A 24 -16.49 -9.32 14.38
CA PRO A 24 -15.42 -8.43 14.77
C PRO A 24 -14.12 -8.83 14.04
N ILE A 25 -13.71 -8.03 13.06
CA ILE A 25 -12.51 -8.30 12.23
C ILE A 25 -11.25 -8.46 13.08
N SER A 26 -11.17 -7.79 14.23
CA SER A 26 -10.07 -7.92 15.19
C SER A 26 -9.87 -9.35 15.71
N SER A 27 -10.92 -10.18 15.74
CA SER A 27 -10.81 -11.59 16.11
C SER A 27 -10.12 -12.47 15.07
N LEU A 28 -9.95 -11.97 13.83
CA LEU A 28 -9.21 -12.66 12.76
C LEU A 28 -7.75 -12.21 12.69
N LEU A 29 -7.34 -11.26 13.51
CA LEU A 29 -5.95 -10.85 13.56
C LEU A 29 -5.13 -11.96 14.23
N PRO A 30 -4.03 -12.40 13.61
CA PRO A 30 -3.20 -13.45 14.19
C PRO A 30 -2.55 -12.97 15.49
N SER A 31 -2.27 -13.89 16.41
CA SER A 31 -1.69 -13.57 17.73
C SER A 31 -0.24 -13.05 17.67
N ASN A 32 0.37 -13.02 16.49
CA ASN A 32 1.77 -12.61 16.27
C ASN A 32 1.94 -11.16 15.78
N LEU A 33 0.95 -10.29 15.99
CA LEU A 33 1.10 -8.88 15.64
C LEU A 33 2.18 -8.21 16.52
N PRO A 34 3.07 -7.40 15.92
CA PRO A 34 3.99 -6.56 16.69
C PRO A 34 3.24 -5.48 17.47
N PRO A 35 3.86 -4.89 18.50
CA PRO A 35 3.25 -3.79 19.26
C PRO A 35 2.90 -2.60 18.34
N PRO A 36 1.87 -1.82 18.71
CA PRO A 36 1.44 -0.67 17.91
C PRO A 36 2.59 0.31 17.66
N THR A 37 2.78 0.67 16.41
CA THR A 37 3.76 1.68 15.98
C THR A 37 3.06 3.01 15.78
N THR A 38 3.65 4.09 16.28
CA THR A 38 3.12 5.46 16.10
C THR A 38 3.65 6.10 14.81
N SER A 39 2.92 7.08 14.29
CA SER A 39 3.35 7.86 13.13
C SER A 39 4.70 8.56 13.33
N GLY A 40 5.02 9.00 14.55
CA GLY A 40 6.32 9.58 14.89
C GLY A 40 7.47 8.57 14.78
N ALA A 41 7.27 7.35 15.27
CA ALA A 41 8.25 6.27 15.12
C ALA A 41 8.48 5.89 13.65
N ALA A 42 7.40 5.80 12.86
CA ALA A 42 7.48 5.57 11.41
C ALA A 42 8.24 6.70 10.68
N ALA A 43 8.04 7.96 11.07
CA ALA A 43 8.75 9.11 10.48
C ALA A 43 10.26 9.10 10.81
N ASN A 44 10.61 8.70 12.03
CA ASN A 44 12.00 8.54 12.46
C ASN A 44 12.69 7.42 11.66
N LEU A 45 12.01 6.29 11.47
CA LEU A 45 12.49 5.20 10.62
C LEU A 45 12.71 5.69 9.18
N GLY A 46 11.74 6.39 8.59
CA GLY A 46 11.89 6.95 7.24
C GLY A 46 13.11 7.87 7.09
N SER A 47 13.47 8.62 8.15
CA SER A 47 14.68 9.45 8.15
C SER A 47 15.98 8.62 8.15
N GLN A 48 15.99 7.48 8.85
CA GLN A 48 17.11 6.53 8.83
C GLN A 48 17.25 5.85 7.46
N ILE A 49 16.12 5.44 6.87
CA ILE A 49 16.08 4.85 5.53
C ILE A 49 16.65 5.81 4.48
N ARG A 50 16.26 7.08 4.51
CA ARG A 50 16.85 8.09 3.62
C ARG A 50 18.37 8.25 3.82
N GLN A 51 18.89 8.04 5.03
CA GLN A 51 20.32 8.07 5.27
C GLN A 51 21.03 6.88 4.61
N LEU A 52 20.48 5.67 4.72
CA LEU A 52 21.02 4.47 4.07
C LEU A 52 21.03 4.61 2.53
N LEU A 53 19.97 5.16 1.96
CA LEU A 53 19.90 5.46 0.52
C LEU A 53 20.99 6.46 0.10
N ARG A 54 21.26 7.50 0.91
CA ARG A 54 22.33 8.48 0.62
C ARG A 54 23.73 7.87 0.73
N SER A 55 23.93 6.86 1.58
CA SER A 55 25.20 6.13 1.65
C SER A 55 25.36 5.09 0.54
N GLY A 56 24.34 4.87 -0.31
CA GLY A 56 24.35 3.89 -1.39
C GLY A 56 24.04 2.47 -0.95
N ASP A 57 23.64 2.26 0.31
CA ASP A 57 23.25 0.95 0.83
C ASP A 57 21.75 0.72 0.58
N THR A 58 21.43 0.39 -0.66
CA THR A 58 20.06 0.15 -1.12
C THR A 58 19.48 -1.16 -0.61
N GLU A 59 20.32 -2.20 -0.49
CA GLU A 59 19.93 -3.50 0.04
C GLU A 59 19.58 -3.41 1.52
N GLY A 60 20.44 -2.79 2.33
CA GLY A 60 20.19 -2.55 3.75
C GLY A 60 18.95 -1.69 3.98
N ALA A 61 18.74 -0.66 3.15
CA ALA A 61 17.53 0.17 3.20
C ALA A 61 16.26 -0.65 2.93
N LEU A 62 16.23 -1.46 1.87
CA LEU A 62 15.06 -2.28 1.53
C LEU A 62 14.80 -3.36 2.58
N ARG A 63 15.84 -4.02 3.07
CA ARG A 63 15.71 -5.02 4.13
C ARG A 63 15.13 -4.40 5.40
N HIS A 64 15.70 -3.28 5.84
CA HIS A 64 15.30 -2.62 7.09
C HIS A 64 13.87 -2.08 7.04
N VAL A 65 13.46 -1.48 5.92
CA VAL A 65 12.08 -0.97 5.79
C VAL A 65 11.06 -2.10 5.77
N LEU A 66 11.36 -3.25 5.16
CA LEU A 66 10.43 -4.38 5.11
C LEU A 66 10.31 -5.12 6.45
N ASP A 67 11.41 -5.25 7.19
CA ASP A 67 11.41 -5.89 8.52
C ASP A 67 10.72 -5.02 9.59
N SER A 68 10.56 -3.72 9.34
CA SER A 68 10.00 -2.72 10.28
C SER A 68 8.54 -2.34 9.98
N ALA A 69 7.83 -3.13 9.17
CA ALA A 69 6.47 -2.83 8.76
C ALA A 69 5.51 -2.67 9.97
N PRO A 70 4.74 -1.57 10.07
CA PRO A 70 3.85 -1.28 11.20
C PRO A 70 2.54 -2.08 11.11
N LEU A 71 2.61 -3.41 11.15
CA LEU A 71 1.45 -4.30 11.00
C LEU A 71 0.36 -4.06 12.06
N GLY A 72 0.76 -3.67 13.27
CA GLY A 72 -0.13 -3.27 14.37
C GLY A 72 -0.23 -1.75 14.58
N GLY A 73 0.38 -0.94 13.72
CA GLY A 73 0.36 0.52 13.84
C GLY A 73 -0.98 1.14 13.45
N ASP A 74 -1.15 2.41 13.84
CA ASP A 74 -2.29 3.22 13.40
C ASP A 74 -2.22 3.51 11.89
N ASP A 75 -3.36 3.91 11.31
CA ASP A 75 -3.45 4.19 9.86
C ASP A 75 -2.42 5.25 9.43
N ARG A 76 -2.15 6.23 10.30
CA ARG A 76 -1.16 7.28 10.03
C ARG A 76 0.26 6.74 9.98
N ALA A 77 0.67 5.83 10.88
CA ALA A 77 1.97 5.18 10.82
C ALA A 77 2.14 4.35 9.54
N LYS A 78 1.09 3.63 9.14
CA LYS A 78 1.04 2.84 7.91
C LYS A 78 1.25 3.72 6.67
N GLU A 79 0.57 4.86 6.58
CA GLU A 79 0.75 5.84 5.50
C GLU A 79 2.17 6.42 5.45
N VAL A 80 2.74 6.81 6.60
CA VAL A 80 4.11 7.34 6.66
C VAL A 80 5.12 6.27 6.25
N HIS A 81 4.91 5.04 6.68
CA HIS A 81 5.78 3.92 6.35
C HIS A 81 5.67 3.54 4.86
N LEU A 82 4.47 3.55 4.29
CA LEU A 82 4.24 3.37 2.86
C LEU A 82 5.08 4.37 2.05
N ALA A 83 5.06 5.66 2.41
CA ALA A 83 5.88 6.67 1.74
C ALA A 83 7.38 6.31 1.79
N SER A 84 7.87 5.81 2.92
CA SER A 84 9.26 5.39 3.08
C SER A 84 9.61 4.18 2.20
N VAL A 85 8.71 3.20 2.07
CA VAL A 85 8.88 2.08 1.14
C VAL A 85 8.94 2.59 -0.30
N MET A 86 8.04 3.49 -0.69
CA MET A 86 8.02 4.05 -2.05
C MET A 86 9.29 4.84 -2.37
N GLU A 87 9.86 5.57 -1.41
CA GLU A 87 11.15 6.25 -1.55
C GLU A 87 12.29 5.25 -1.82
N VAL A 88 12.32 4.11 -1.13
CA VAL A 88 13.32 3.05 -1.37
C VAL A 88 13.18 2.46 -2.77
N LEU A 89 11.95 2.08 -3.16
CA LEU A 89 11.71 1.47 -4.47
C LEU A 89 12.07 2.39 -5.64
N GLN A 90 11.90 3.71 -5.47
CA GLN A 90 12.27 4.72 -6.46
C GLN A 90 13.77 5.06 -6.42
N GLY A 91 14.43 4.90 -5.27
CA GLY A 91 15.86 5.17 -5.10
C GLY A 91 16.77 4.09 -5.68
N ILE A 92 16.25 2.88 -5.92
CA ILE A 92 16.99 1.76 -6.49
C ILE A 92 16.94 1.82 -8.01
N ARG A 93 18.10 1.71 -8.66
CA ARG A 93 18.20 1.70 -10.12
C ARG A 93 17.63 0.40 -10.69
N GLN A 94 16.99 0.49 -11.85
CA GLN A 94 16.43 -0.68 -12.55
C GLN A 94 17.46 -1.80 -12.78
N THR A 95 18.72 -1.44 -13.08
CA THR A 95 19.82 -2.40 -13.28
C THR A 95 20.22 -3.16 -12.02
N GLU A 96 19.90 -2.63 -10.84
CA GLU A 96 20.24 -3.22 -9.53
C GLU A 96 19.04 -3.94 -8.90
N MET A 97 17.82 -3.74 -9.42
CA MET A 97 16.57 -4.23 -8.87
C MET A 97 16.59 -5.74 -8.59
N THR A 98 16.89 -6.56 -9.60
CA THR A 98 16.88 -8.02 -9.46
C THR A 98 17.89 -8.49 -8.41
N LYS A 99 19.11 -7.95 -8.43
CA LYS A 99 20.16 -8.30 -7.46
C LYS A 99 19.75 -7.96 -6.03
N VAL A 100 19.18 -6.78 -5.81
CA VAL A 100 18.73 -6.35 -4.48
C VAL A 100 17.55 -7.21 -4.01
N LEU A 101 16.60 -7.53 -4.89
CA LEU A 101 15.48 -8.41 -4.55
C LEU A 101 15.96 -9.81 -4.17
N GLU A 102 16.87 -10.40 -4.94
CA GLU A 102 17.45 -11.71 -4.62
C GLU A 102 18.15 -11.67 -3.27
N ALA A 103 18.97 -10.65 -2.99
CA ALA A 103 19.66 -10.52 -1.72
C ALA A 103 18.70 -10.37 -0.52
N VAL A 104 17.63 -9.59 -0.67
CA VAL A 104 16.63 -9.37 0.38
C VAL A 104 15.72 -10.58 0.58
N CYS A 105 15.30 -11.25 -0.49
CA CYS A 105 14.38 -12.38 -0.45
C CYS A 105 15.07 -13.71 -0.14
N ASN A 106 16.39 -13.79 -0.29
CA ASN A 106 17.16 -14.95 0.13
C ASN A 106 17.52 -14.90 1.62
N GLY A 107 17.70 -16.08 2.21
CA GLY A 107 18.09 -16.25 3.62
C GLY A 107 16.94 -16.14 4.61
N GLU A 108 17.29 -16.01 5.88
CA GLU A 108 16.32 -15.97 6.99
C GLU A 108 15.39 -14.76 6.89
N GLY A 109 14.08 -14.99 7.06
CA GLY A 109 13.04 -13.96 6.92
C GLY A 109 12.74 -13.53 5.48
N GLY A 110 13.34 -14.19 4.48
CA GLY A 110 13.27 -13.78 3.08
C GLY A 110 11.87 -13.91 2.49
N ALA A 111 11.16 -14.98 2.83
CA ALA A 111 9.77 -15.20 2.41
C ALA A 111 8.85 -14.11 2.98
N GLU A 112 9.01 -13.76 4.26
CA GLU A 112 8.23 -12.74 4.94
C GLU A 112 8.48 -11.35 4.35
N ARG A 113 9.75 -11.01 4.02
CA ARG A 113 10.07 -9.76 3.33
C ARG A 113 9.47 -9.71 1.92
N GLY A 114 9.52 -10.82 1.19
CA GLY A 114 8.88 -10.92 -0.12
C GLY A 114 7.37 -10.70 -0.06
N ASP A 115 6.68 -11.38 0.86
CA ASP A 115 5.25 -11.20 1.06
C ASP A 115 4.92 -9.77 1.57
N CYS A 116 5.75 -9.20 2.45
CA CYS A 116 5.63 -7.83 2.94
C CYS A 116 5.75 -6.81 1.79
N LEU A 117 6.75 -6.97 0.93
CA LEU A 117 6.94 -6.12 -0.25
C LEU A 117 5.73 -6.24 -1.18
N MET A 118 5.25 -7.46 -1.44
CA MET A 118 4.06 -7.69 -2.27
C MET A 118 2.84 -6.93 -1.74
N LYS A 119 2.62 -6.88 -0.41
CA LYS A 119 1.55 -6.05 0.19
C LYS A 119 1.73 -4.57 -0.14
N TYR A 120 2.94 -4.06 0.01
CA TYR A 120 3.24 -2.66 -0.28
C TYR A 120 3.07 -2.31 -1.75
N LEU A 121 3.37 -3.23 -2.67
CA LEU A 121 3.13 -3.02 -4.10
C LEU A 121 1.62 -2.87 -4.38
N TYR A 122 0.79 -3.78 -3.87
CA TYR A 122 -0.67 -3.65 -4.01
C TYR A 122 -1.21 -2.39 -3.33
N LYS A 123 -0.74 -2.07 -2.12
CA LYS A 123 -1.12 -0.86 -1.40
C LYS A 123 -0.73 0.39 -2.17
N GLY A 124 0.47 0.45 -2.73
CA GLY A 124 0.97 1.54 -3.55
C GLY A 124 0.17 1.75 -4.83
N MET A 125 -0.17 0.66 -5.52
CA MET A 125 -1.01 0.71 -6.73
C MET A 125 -2.46 1.15 -6.43
N ALA A 126 -2.93 0.92 -5.20
CA ALA A 126 -4.25 1.36 -4.76
C ALA A 126 -4.30 2.84 -4.32
N VAL A 127 -3.15 3.51 -4.14
CA VAL A 127 -3.12 4.93 -3.82
C VAL A 127 -3.63 5.71 -5.04
N PRO A 128 -4.69 6.54 -4.88
CA PRO A 128 -5.25 7.27 -6.01
C PRO A 128 -4.22 8.24 -6.59
N THR A 129 -3.80 8.00 -7.82
CA THR A 129 -3.02 8.97 -8.59
C THR A 129 -3.94 10.08 -9.12
N SER A 130 -3.42 11.29 -9.29
CA SER A 130 -4.18 12.46 -9.76
C SER A 130 -4.99 12.23 -11.05
N SER A 131 -4.55 11.28 -11.88
CA SER A 131 -5.22 10.86 -13.11
C SER A 131 -6.51 10.03 -12.92
N ASP A 132 -6.75 9.47 -11.74
CA ASP A 132 -7.96 8.67 -11.45
C ASP A 132 -9.05 9.51 -10.75
N ALA A 133 -8.70 10.73 -10.32
CA ALA A 133 -9.67 11.72 -9.84
C ALA A 133 -10.47 12.36 -10.99
N SER A 134 -9.95 12.33 -12.23
CA SER A 134 -10.65 12.84 -13.42
C SER A 134 -11.60 11.83 -14.06
N SER A 135 -11.51 10.53 -13.72
CA SER A 135 -12.35 9.47 -14.28
C SER A 135 -13.69 9.27 -13.54
N LYS A 136 -13.85 9.84 -12.34
CA LYS A 136 -15.05 9.65 -11.48
C LYS A 136 -16.06 10.79 -11.45
N SER A 137 -15.87 11.87 -12.22
CA SER A 137 -16.89 12.93 -12.34
C SER A 137 -17.65 12.86 -13.67
N VAL A 138 -18.46 11.80 -13.87
CA VAL A 138 -19.59 11.88 -14.80
C VAL A 138 -20.79 12.41 -14.00
N SER A 139 -20.77 13.71 -13.74
CA SER A 139 -21.97 14.46 -13.34
C SER A 139 -22.73 14.85 -14.62
N PRO A 140 -24.06 14.61 -14.72
CA PRO A 140 -24.84 15.07 -15.86
C PRO A 140 -24.81 16.61 -15.90
N GLN A 141 -24.29 17.13 -17.00
CA GLN A 141 -24.04 18.54 -17.23
C GLN A 141 -25.36 19.34 -17.27
N SER A 142 -25.56 20.22 -16.31
CA SER A 142 -26.44 21.38 -16.43
C SER A 142 -25.62 22.55 -16.99
N THR A 143 -26.19 23.21 -17.99
CA THR A 143 -25.59 24.23 -18.86
C THR A 143 -25.11 25.50 -18.14
N GLY A 144 -23.93 26.02 -18.49
CA GLY A 144 -23.66 27.48 -18.41
C GLY A 144 -22.25 27.94 -18.04
N PHE A 145 -21.53 28.50 -19.04
CA PHE A 145 -20.49 29.54 -18.95
C PHE A 145 -19.09 29.15 -18.38
N SER A 146 -18.06 29.21 -19.24
CA SER A 146 -16.65 28.97 -18.92
C SER A 146 -15.86 30.26 -18.71
N GLN A 147 -15.17 30.40 -17.57
CA GLN A 147 -13.92 31.14 -17.46
C GLN A 147 -13.11 30.65 -16.25
N ILE A 148 -11.77 30.76 -16.35
CA ILE A 148 -10.67 30.54 -15.38
C ILE A 148 -9.80 29.35 -15.82
N GLN A 149 -8.81 29.60 -16.68
CA GLN A 149 -7.42 29.98 -16.34
C GLN A 149 -6.62 28.79 -15.78
N GLY A 150 -5.98 28.06 -16.69
CA GLY A 150 -5.06 26.98 -16.38
C GLY A 150 -3.79 27.49 -15.71
N ARG A 151 -3.61 27.08 -14.46
CA ARG A 151 -2.30 26.98 -13.79
C ARG A 151 -2.29 25.68 -13.01
N ASN A 152 -1.92 24.57 -13.67
CA ASN A 152 -1.58 23.34 -12.98
C ASN A 152 -0.09 23.06 -13.12
N LEU A 153 0.56 23.12 -11.97
CA LEU A 153 1.92 22.72 -11.66
C LEU A 153 1.91 21.20 -11.42
N GLY A 154 2.70 20.43 -12.19
CA GLY A 154 3.10 19.07 -11.84
C GLY A 154 2.15 17.93 -12.24
N GLU A 155 1.79 17.85 -13.52
CA GLU A 155 0.92 16.82 -14.10
C GLU A 155 1.75 15.74 -14.83
N GLY A 156 2.22 14.71 -14.11
CA GLY A 156 2.99 13.62 -14.75
C GLY A 156 3.47 12.45 -13.88
N GLY A 157 3.34 12.51 -12.55
CA GLY A 157 3.98 11.52 -11.65
C GLY A 157 3.27 10.16 -11.54
N GLY A 158 1.95 10.09 -11.76
CA GLY A 158 1.16 8.89 -11.48
C GLY A 158 1.48 7.70 -12.39
N GLY A 159 1.60 7.93 -13.69
CA GLY A 159 1.92 6.88 -14.67
C GLY A 159 3.33 6.31 -14.48
N GLN A 160 4.30 7.17 -14.16
CA GLN A 160 5.67 6.75 -13.90
C GLN A 160 5.73 5.87 -12.64
N GLN A 161 5.07 6.27 -11.56
CA GLN A 161 5.02 5.50 -10.32
C GLN A 161 4.37 4.12 -10.53
N MET A 162 3.25 4.05 -11.26
CA MET A 162 2.63 2.77 -11.61
C MET A 162 3.58 1.85 -12.39
N SER A 163 4.31 2.39 -13.38
CA SER A 163 5.27 1.58 -14.15
C SER A 163 6.36 0.98 -13.26
N VAL A 164 6.86 1.75 -12.28
CA VAL A 164 7.88 1.29 -11.33
C VAL A 164 7.31 0.16 -10.49
N LEU A 165 6.11 0.32 -9.92
CA LEU A 165 5.45 -0.71 -9.10
C LEU A 165 5.22 -2.01 -9.88
N LEU A 166 4.81 -1.91 -11.15
CA LEU A 166 4.62 -3.09 -12.01
C LEU A 166 5.94 -3.80 -12.31
N SER A 167 7.03 -3.08 -12.57
CA SER A 167 8.35 -3.69 -12.74
C SER A 167 8.82 -4.40 -11.46
N TRP A 168 8.64 -3.79 -10.29
CA TRP A 168 8.95 -4.43 -9.01
C TRP A 168 8.10 -5.67 -8.78
N HIS A 169 6.81 -5.62 -9.11
CA HIS A 169 5.91 -6.77 -9.00
C HIS A 169 6.36 -7.92 -9.90
N GLU A 170 6.66 -7.65 -11.17
CA GLU A 170 7.19 -8.65 -12.11
C GLU A 170 8.42 -9.35 -11.53
N LYS A 171 9.43 -8.60 -11.11
CA LYS A 171 10.69 -9.15 -10.59
C LYS A 171 10.53 -9.87 -9.26
N LEU A 172 9.67 -9.38 -8.39
CA LEU A 172 9.36 -10.07 -7.15
C LEU A 172 8.70 -11.43 -7.43
N VAL A 173 7.70 -11.48 -8.31
CA VAL A 173 7.01 -12.74 -8.68
C VAL A 173 7.98 -13.74 -9.32
N GLU A 174 8.92 -13.30 -10.14
CA GLU A 174 9.98 -14.18 -10.68
C GLU A 174 10.80 -14.86 -9.58
N ILE A 175 11.05 -14.17 -8.46
CA ILE A 175 11.90 -14.66 -7.35
C ILE A 175 11.11 -15.47 -6.32
N VAL A 176 9.96 -14.98 -5.86
CA VAL A 176 9.20 -15.61 -4.75
C VAL A 176 8.01 -16.46 -5.24
N GLY A 177 7.71 -16.41 -6.53
CA GLY A 177 6.59 -17.10 -7.16
C GLY A 177 5.22 -16.47 -6.88
N VAL A 178 4.22 -16.98 -7.59
CA VAL A 178 2.81 -16.54 -7.49
C VAL A 178 2.16 -16.81 -6.13
N GLY A 179 2.72 -17.70 -5.32
CA GLY A 179 2.22 -18.00 -3.97
C GLY A 179 2.23 -16.78 -3.05
N SER A 180 3.16 -15.83 -3.26
CA SER A 180 3.19 -14.57 -2.52
C SER A 180 1.92 -13.74 -2.70
N ILE A 181 1.37 -13.69 -3.92
CA ILE A 181 0.12 -12.99 -4.23
C ILE A 181 -1.03 -13.60 -3.43
N VAL A 182 -1.15 -14.93 -3.44
CA VAL A 182 -2.22 -15.64 -2.71
C VAL A 182 -2.11 -15.36 -1.21
N ARG A 183 -0.90 -15.45 -0.64
CA ARG A 183 -0.67 -15.15 0.77
C ARG A 183 -1.08 -13.72 1.10
N VAL A 184 -0.71 -12.73 0.29
CA VAL A 184 -1.13 -11.34 0.47
C VAL A 184 -2.64 -11.16 0.40
N MET A 185 -3.33 -11.79 -0.56
CA MET A 185 -4.79 -11.71 -0.68
C MET A 185 -5.52 -12.30 0.53
N THR A 186 -4.89 -13.23 1.25
CA THR A 186 -5.46 -13.87 2.45
C THR A 186 -4.97 -13.30 3.78
N ASP A 187 -3.91 -12.48 3.78
CA ASP A 187 -3.29 -12.01 5.03
C ASP A 187 -4.13 -10.89 5.67
N ARG A 188 -4.53 -11.11 6.92
CA ARG A 188 -5.28 -10.13 7.72
C ARG A 188 -4.39 -9.07 8.38
N ARG A 189 -3.07 -9.25 8.39
CA ARG A 189 -2.09 -8.24 8.86
C ARG A 189 -1.89 -7.21 7.75
N THR A 190 -2.52 -6.05 7.89
CA THR A 190 -2.49 -5.00 6.86
C THR A 190 -1.34 -4.03 7.06
N VAL A 191 -0.87 -3.47 5.95
CA VAL A 191 0.09 -2.36 5.85
C VAL A 191 -0.55 -1.11 5.27
#